data_AF-A0A530LC32-F1
#
_entry.id   AF-A0A530LC32-F1
#
_cell.length_a   1.000
_cell.length_b   1.000
_cell.length_c   1.000
_cell.angle_alpha   90.00
_cell.angle_beta   90.00
_cell.angle_gamma   90.00
#
_symmetry.space_group_name_H-M   'P 1'
#
loop_
_entity.id
_entity.type
_entity.pdbx_description
1 polymer ?
#
loop_
_entity_poly.entity_id
_entity_poly.type
_entity_poly.pdbx_seq_one_letter_code
_entity_poly.pdbx_strand_id
1 'polypeptide(L)'
;AIASATNNPFYVEMLDVLGRRAIPCDVTSPWSTEIAQSDAYQRGLQREHLVILNAISAGDAEAAREAMRAHLGASQQRYRERLHARQVFYADSVKAAATE
;
A
#
# COMPACT_ATOMS: atom_id res chain seq x y z
N ALA A 1 5.00 4.58 11.44
CA ALA A 1 4.22 3.75 12.39
C ALA A 1 4.88 2.38 12.59
N ILE A 2 4.90 1.48 11.60
CA ILE A 2 5.48 0.12 11.77
C ILE A 2 7.00 0.15 11.99
N ALA A 3 7.74 0.97 11.25
CA ALA A 3 9.20 1.11 11.44
C ALA A 3 9.57 1.48 12.89
N SER A 4 8.85 2.44 13.46
CA SER A 4 9.02 2.88 14.85
C SER A 4 8.73 1.77 15.86
N ALA A 5 7.80 0.85 15.56
CA ALA A 5 7.46 -0.26 16.44
C ALA A 5 8.62 -1.26 16.62
N THR A 6 9.54 -1.34 15.65
CA THR A 6 10.71 -2.24 15.74
C THR A 6 11.73 -1.84 16.81
N ASN A 7 11.56 -0.66 17.43
CA ASN A 7 12.50 -0.04 18.36
C ASN A 7 13.94 0.07 17.79
N ASN A 8 14.08 0.09 16.46
CA ASN A 8 15.34 0.23 15.76
C ASN A 8 15.33 1.51 14.92
N PRO A 9 16.06 2.57 15.34
CA PRO A 9 16.07 3.85 14.63
C PRO A 9 16.63 3.74 13.20
N PHE A 10 17.52 2.78 12.94
CA PHE A 10 18.08 2.55 11.61
C PHE A 10 16.99 2.15 10.59
N TYR A 11 15.96 1.41 11.01
CA TYR A 11 14.85 1.05 10.12
C TYR A 11 14.03 2.26 9.71
N VAL A 12 13.82 3.21 10.62
CA VAL A 12 13.11 4.46 10.33
C VAL A 12 13.90 5.27 9.33
N GLU A 13 15.19 5.46 9.59
CA GLU A 13 16.10 6.24 8.75
C GLU A 13 16.24 5.63 7.34
N MET A 14 16.39 4.31 7.25
CA MET A 14 16.47 3.60 5.97
C MET A 14 15.20 3.71 5.14
N LEU A 15 14.01 3.67 5.77
CA LEU A 15 12.74 3.86 5.08
C LEU A 15 12.53 5.31 4.64
N ASP A 16 13.02 6.29 5.41
CA ASP A 16 13.03 7.69 5.01
C ASP A 16 13.94 7.95 3.81
N VAL A 17 15.13 7.33 3.77
CA VAL A 17 16.08 7.41 2.64
C VAL A 17 15.51 6.80 1.37
N LEU A 18 14.86 5.63 1.48
CA LEU A 18 14.12 4.99 0.39
C LEU A 18 13.00 5.93 -0.15
N GLY A 19 12.44 6.74 0.74
CA GLY A 19 11.58 7.87 0.42
C GLY A 19 10.33 7.50 -0.38
N ARG A 20 9.69 8.52 -0.99
CA ARG A 20 8.52 8.34 -1.86
C ARG A 20 8.80 7.57 -3.17
N ARG A 21 10.06 7.26 -3.46
CA ARG A 21 10.46 6.51 -4.67
C ARG A 21 10.40 5.00 -4.48
N ALA A 22 10.63 4.51 -3.26
CA ALA A 22 10.63 3.08 -2.98
C ALA A 22 9.22 2.47 -2.86
N ILE A 23 8.26 3.28 -2.43
CA ILE A 23 6.85 2.91 -2.43
C ILE A 23 6.22 3.64 -3.61
N PRO A 24 5.99 2.98 -4.76
CA PRO A 24 5.25 3.55 -5.88
C PRO A 24 3.76 3.63 -5.50
N CYS A 25 3.46 4.39 -4.46
CA CYS A 25 2.15 4.96 -4.28
C CYS A 25 2.09 6.10 -5.28
N ASP A 26 1.10 5.98 -6.15
CA ASP A 26 0.80 6.78 -7.33
C ASP A 26 0.45 8.24 -6.99
N VAL A 27 1.16 8.87 -6.05
CA VAL A 27 0.87 10.17 -5.42
C VAL A 27 0.85 11.35 -6.40
N THR A 28 1.32 11.14 -7.63
CA THR A 28 1.30 12.12 -8.72
C THR A 28 0.28 11.81 -9.82
N SER A 29 -0.42 10.67 -9.76
CA SER A 29 -1.46 10.32 -10.72
C SER A 29 -2.80 10.90 -10.31
N PRO A 30 -3.52 11.58 -11.21
CA PRO A 30 -4.87 12.08 -10.97
C PRO A 30 -5.86 10.99 -10.52
N TRP A 31 -5.59 9.71 -10.84
CA TRP A 31 -6.44 8.56 -10.53
C TRP A 31 -6.14 7.87 -9.20
N SER A 32 -5.07 8.26 -8.50
CA SER A 32 -4.66 7.58 -7.26
C SER A 32 -5.47 7.98 -6.04
N THR A 33 -6.20 9.09 -6.13
CA THR A 33 -6.65 9.86 -4.97
C THR A 33 -7.96 9.33 -4.38
N GLU A 34 -8.97 8.99 -5.18
CA GLU A 34 -10.33 8.77 -4.64
C GLU A 34 -10.47 7.45 -3.86
N ILE A 35 -10.00 6.32 -4.39
CA ILE A 35 -10.12 5.02 -3.72
C ILE A 35 -9.15 4.93 -2.53
N ALA A 36 -7.93 5.46 -2.68
CA ALA A 36 -6.94 5.44 -1.61
C ALA A 36 -7.32 6.39 -0.45
N GLN A 37 -8.10 7.43 -0.71
CA GLN A 37 -8.65 8.30 0.33
C GLN A 37 -9.97 7.81 0.92
N SER A 38 -10.54 6.71 0.39
CA SER A 38 -11.77 6.17 0.96
C SER A 38 -11.53 5.71 2.41
N ASP A 39 -12.47 6.10 3.26
CA ASP A 39 -12.47 5.79 4.69
C ASP A 39 -12.49 4.28 4.96
N ALA A 40 -13.19 3.50 4.11
CA ALA A 40 -13.15 2.03 4.15
C ALA A 40 -11.75 1.46 3.89
N TYR A 41 -11.02 2.00 2.90
CA TYR A 41 -9.66 1.59 2.60
C TYR A 41 -8.71 1.92 3.76
N GLN A 42 -8.79 3.15 4.28
CA GLN A 42 -7.95 3.59 5.40
C GLN A 42 -8.18 2.73 6.65
N ARG A 43 -9.44 2.45 7.02
CA ARG A 43 -9.74 1.52 8.12
C ARG A 43 -9.25 0.10 7.88
N GLY A 44 -9.26 -0.38 6.64
CA GLY A 44 -8.66 -1.67 6.28
C GLY A 44 -7.17 -1.69 6.56
N LEU A 45 -6.46 -0.66 6.10
CA LEU A 45 -5.03 -0.51 6.29
C LEU A 45 -4.65 -0.41 7.77
N GLN A 46 -5.39 0.38 8.55
CA GLN A 46 -5.15 0.53 9.99
C GLN A 46 -5.33 -0.80 10.74
N ARG A 47 -6.29 -1.64 10.34
CA ARG A 47 -6.45 -2.99 10.90
C ARG A 47 -5.25 -3.88 10.60
N GLU A 48 -4.75 -3.88 9.36
CA GLU A 48 -3.54 -4.62 8.99
C GLU A 48 -2.33 -4.14 9.82
N HIS A 49 -2.18 -2.82 10.00
CA HIS A 49 -1.11 -2.24 10.81
C HIS A 49 -1.20 -2.61 12.29
N LEU A 50 -2.41 -2.65 12.85
CA LEU A 50 -2.62 -3.02 14.26
C LEU A 50 -2.17 -4.47 14.53
N VAL A 51 -2.42 -5.40 13.60
CA VAL A 51 -1.97 -6.80 13.73
C VAL A 51 -0.44 -6.86 13.79
N ILE A 52 0.25 -6.13 12.92
CA ILE A 52 1.71 -6.06 12.89
C ILE A 52 2.24 -5.45 14.19
N LEU A 53 1.66 -4.33 14.62
CA LEU A 53 2.04 -3.64 15.85
C LEU A 53 1.94 -4.57 17.05
N ASN A 54 0.81 -5.28 17.20
CA ASN A 54 0.58 -6.20 18.31
C ASN A 54 1.61 -7.34 18.34
N ALA A 55 1.94 -7.92 17.18
CA ALA A 55 2.95 -8.98 17.10
C ALA A 55 4.35 -8.49 17.49
N ILE A 56 4.74 -7.29 17.04
CA ILE A 56 6.02 -6.67 17.41
C ILE A 56 6.04 -6.37 18.91
N SER A 57 4.96 -5.77 19.45
CA SER A 57 4.86 -5.45 20.89
C SER A 57 4.87 -6.69 21.78
N ALA A 58 4.38 -7.83 21.29
CA ALA A 58 4.46 -9.11 21.99
C ALA A 58 5.85 -9.77 21.91
N GLY A 59 6.78 -9.23 21.11
CA GLY A 59 8.10 -9.82 20.87
C GLY A 59 8.06 -11.08 19.99
N ASP A 60 6.93 -11.34 19.31
CA ASP A 60 6.78 -12.49 18.42
C ASP A 60 7.26 -12.14 17.01
N ALA A 61 8.52 -12.43 16.75
CA ALA A 61 9.16 -12.16 15.47
C ALA A 61 8.49 -12.92 14.30
N GLU A 62 8.01 -14.14 14.53
CA GLU A 62 7.44 -14.98 13.48
C GLU A 62 6.05 -14.49 13.09
N ALA A 63 5.22 -14.14 14.08
CA ALA A 63 3.92 -13.51 13.83
C ALA A 63 4.06 -12.14 13.17
N ALA A 64 5.03 -11.31 13.60
CA ALA A 64 5.28 -10.00 12.99
C ALA A 64 5.71 -10.13 11.52
N ARG A 65 6.57 -11.10 11.22
CA ARG A 65 7.03 -11.44 9.86
C ARG A 65 5.86 -11.89 8.98
N GLU A 66 4.99 -12.74 9.49
CA GLU A 66 3.83 -13.22 8.74
C GLU A 66 2.79 -12.11 8.49
N ALA A 67 2.48 -11.32 9.51
CA ALA A 67 1.58 -10.18 9.39
C ALA A 67 2.11 -9.14 8.36
N MET A 68 3.41 -8.88 8.35
CA MET A 68 4.04 -8.00 7.36
C MET A 68 3.93 -8.56 5.94
N ARG A 69 4.16 -9.87 5.73
CA ARG A 69 3.98 -10.49 4.41
C ARG A 69 2.55 -10.37 3.91
N ALA A 70 1.57 -10.62 4.79
CA ALA A 70 0.16 -10.47 4.45
C ALA A 70 -0.18 -9.02 4.05
N HIS A 71 0.31 -8.03 4.81
CA HIS A 71 0.11 -6.61 4.53
C HIS A 71 0.72 -6.17 3.19
N LEU A 72 1.96 -6.59 2.90
CA LEU A 72 2.63 -6.27 1.65
C LEU A 72 1.98 -6.97 0.45
N GLY A 73 1.59 -8.25 0.62
CA GLY A 73 0.86 -9.00 -0.40
C GLY A 73 -0.48 -8.36 -0.75
N ALA A 74 -1.27 -7.97 0.26
CA ALA A 74 -2.53 -7.26 0.06
C ALA A 74 -2.30 -5.90 -0.63
N SER A 75 -1.24 -5.17 -0.26
CA SER A 75 -0.90 -3.90 -0.91
C SER A 75 -0.50 -4.07 -2.37
N GLN A 76 0.27 -5.11 -2.70
CA GLN A 76 0.61 -5.45 -4.09
C GLN A 76 -0.63 -5.82 -4.90
N GLN A 77 -1.54 -6.61 -4.34
CA GLN A 77 -2.77 -7.01 -5.02
C GLN A 77 -3.65 -5.79 -5.34
N ARG A 78 -3.87 -4.90 -4.35
CA ARG A 78 -4.61 -3.66 -4.55
C ARG A 78 -3.97 -2.76 -5.61
N TYR A 79 -2.64 -2.74 -5.69
CA TYR A 79 -1.92 -2.01 -6.73
C TYR A 79 -2.12 -2.62 -8.13
N ARG A 80 -2.07 -3.95 -8.25
CA ARG A 80 -2.36 -4.66 -9.50
C ARG A 80 -3.77 -4.38 -10.00
N GLU A 81 -4.76 -4.44 -9.12
CA GLU A 81 -6.16 -4.13 -9.45
C GLU A 81 -6.31 -2.70 -10.00
N ARG A 82 -5.61 -1.73 -9.41
CA ARG A 82 -5.58 -0.35 -9.92
C ARG A 82 -4.95 -0.26 -11.31
N LEU A 83 -3.83 -0.94 -11.55
CA LEU A 83 -3.19 -0.96 -12.86
C LEU A 83 -4.11 -1.60 -13.93
N HIS A 84 -4.81 -2.68 -13.59
CA HIS A 84 -5.78 -3.30 -14.48
C HIS A 84 -6.97 -2.40 -14.77
N ALA A 85 -7.57 -1.78 -13.75
CA ALA A 85 -8.67 -0.83 -13.94
C ALA A 85 -8.25 0.33 -14.86
N ARG A 86 -7.02 0.83 -14.70
CA ARG A 86 -6.44 1.86 -15.57
C ARG A 86 -6.29 1.40 -17.02
N GLN A 87 -5.82 0.16 -17.24
CA GLN A 87 -5.70 -0.41 -18.59
C GLN A 87 -7.06 -0.50 -19.29
N VAL A 88 -8.10 -0.96 -18.57
CA VAL A 88 -9.47 -1.06 -19.09
C VAL A 88 -10.00 0.32 -19.49
N PHE A 89 -9.87 1.31 -18.61
CA PHE A 89 -10.29 2.68 -18.90
C PHE A 89 -9.65 3.25 -20.16
N TYR A 90 -8.34 3.08 -20.34
CA TYR A 90 -7.66 3.54 -21.56
C TYR A 90 -8.15 2.81 -22.82
N ALA A 91 -8.34 1.49 -22.73
CA ALA A 91 -8.84 0.71 -23.87
C ALA A 91 -10.24 1.16 -24.30
N ASP A 92 -11.13 1.46 -23.34
CA ASP A 92 -12.49 1.94 -23.62
C ASP A 92 -12.48 3.37 -24.19
N SER A 93 -11.60 4.23 -23.67
CA SER A 93 -11.41 5.60 -24.17
C SER A 93 -10.93 5.63 -25.63
N VAL A 94 -9.97 4.75 -25.98
CA VAL A 94 -9.47 4.62 -27.35
C VAL A 94 -10.55 4.08 -28.29
N LYS A 95 -11.37 3.12 -27.82
CA LYS A 95 -12.50 2.62 -28.62
C LYS A 95 -13.54 3.71 -28.89
N ALA A 96 -13.91 4.48 -27.87
CA ALA A 96 -14.90 5.55 -28.00
C ALA A 96 -14.47 6.57 -29.07
N ALA A 97 -13.20 7.00 -29.03
CA ALA A 97 -12.62 7.94 -30.00
C ALA A 97 -12.48 7.38 -31.43
N ALA A 98 -12.53 6.06 -31.63
CA ALA A 98 -12.48 5.42 -32.94
C ALA A 98 -13.87 5.21 -33.57
N THR A 99 -14.94 5.41 -32.80
CA THR A 99 -16.34 5.31 -33.24
C THR A 99 -16.98 6.67 -33.57
N GLU A 100 -16.27 7.77 -33.34
CA GLU A 100 -16.60 9.13 -33.80
C GLU A 100 -15.87 9.47 -35.10
#